data_AF-A0A2V8HBP1-F1
#
_entry.id   AF-A0A2V8HBP1-F1
#
_cell.length_a   1.000
_cell.length_b   1.000
_cell.length_c   1.000
_cell.angle_alpha   90.00
_cell.angle_beta   90.00
_cell.angle_gamma   90.00
#
_symmetry.space_group_name_H-M   'P 1'
#
loop_
_entity.id
_entity.type
_entity.pdbx_description
1 polymer ?
#
loop_
_entity_poly.entity_id
_entity_poly.type
_entity_poly.pdbx_seq_one_letter_code
_entity_poly.pdbx_strand_id
1 'polypeptide(L)'
;MPRAPMLEYVKDKRVITDGNQTLEIYLMKDQPHAEGLLMMYLPKSKLLMQADAYIPRPGAPPLPIPSPYTTNLVDNITRLRLDVARVVQIHGGSSPYSEVLTAAGRSVSTN
;
A
#
# COMPACT_ATOMS: atom_id res chain seq x y z
N MET A 1 -23.16 33.23 -3.55
CA MET A 1 -23.45 31.92 -2.91
C MET A 1 -22.30 30.97 -3.24
N PRO A 2 -21.69 30.27 -2.27
CA PRO A 2 -20.67 29.27 -2.56
C PRO A 2 -21.24 28.11 -3.38
N ARG A 3 -20.44 27.54 -4.28
CA ARG A 3 -20.82 26.35 -5.06
C ARG A 3 -20.88 25.14 -4.13
N ALA A 4 -21.90 24.29 -4.31
CA ALA A 4 -21.99 23.03 -3.57
C ALA A 4 -20.74 22.15 -3.81
N PRO A 5 -20.26 21.42 -2.79
CA PRO A 5 -19.10 20.54 -2.95
C PRO A 5 -19.45 19.37 -3.87
N MET A 6 -18.46 18.94 -4.65
CA MET A 6 -18.51 17.65 -5.34
C MET A 6 -17.85 16.62 -4.44
N LEU A 7 -18.60 15.59 -4.05
CA LEU A 7 -18.12 14.53 -3.18
C LEU A 7 -17.98 13.24 -3.97
N GLU A 8 -16.86 12.56 -3.77
CA GLU A 8 -16.61 11.23 -4.32
C GLU A 8 -16.22 10.31 -3.17
N TYR A 9 -16.97 9.22 -3.03
CA TYR A 9 -16.77 8.23 -1.96
C TYR A 9 -16.08 6.99 -2.51
N VAL A 10 -15.35 6.31 -1.63
CA VAL A 10 -14.69 5.03 -1.94
C VAL A 10 -15.15 4.00 -0.93
N LYS A 11 -15.51 2.80 -1.42
CA LYS A 11 -15.73 1.62 -0.60
C LYS A 11 -14.52 0.69 -0.71
N ASP A 12 -14.64 -0.42 -1.43
CA ASP A 12 -13.56 -1.41 -1.53
C ASP A 12 -12.47 -1.03 -2.55
N LYS A 13 -12.87 -0.45 -3.68
CA LYS A 13 -11.98 -0.09 -4.80
C LYS A 13 -12.47 1.18 -5.51
N ARG A 14 -11.52 1.98 -5.99
CA ARG A 14 -11.75 3.08 -6.96
C ARG A 14 -10.64 3.09 -8.00
N VAL A 15 -10.94 3.47 -9.25
CA VAL A 15 -9.99 3.50 -10.37
C VAL A 15 -10.02 4.85 -11.08
N ILE A 16 -8.97 5.65 -10.94
CA ILE A 16 -8.85 6.95 -11.59
C ILE A 16 -7.87 6.81 -12.76
N THR A 17 -8.19 7.40 -13.91
CA THR A 17 -7.28 7.40 -15.07
C THR A 17 -7.33 8.71 -15.81
N ASP A 18 -6.19 9.10 -16.38
CA ASP A 18 -6.04 10.23 -17.30
C ASP A 18 -5.87 9.77 -18.77
N GLY A 19 -6.03 8.47 -19.04
CA GLY A 19 -5.80 7.85 -20.35
C GLY A 19 -4.36 7.37 -20.61
N ASN A 20 -3.36 7.82 -19.84
CA ASN A 20 -1.96 7.39 -19.94
C ASN A 20 -1.52 6.53 -18.74
N GLN A 21 -2.05 6.85 -17.56
CA GLN A 21 -1.81 6.19 -16.30
C GLN A 21 -3.15 5.81 -15.65
N THR A 22 -3.14 4.70 -14.91
CA THR A 22 -4.24 4.30 -14.03
C THR A 22 -3.75 4.28 -12.60
N LEU A 23 -4.54 4.87 -11.70
CA LEU A 23 -4.41 4.80 -10.26
C LEU A 23 -5.54 3.94 -9.72
N GLU A 24 -5.19 2.81 -9.12
CA GLU A 24 -6.13 1.97 -8.41
C GLU A 24 -6.03 2.25 -6.91
N ILE A 25 -7.14 2.55 -6.27
CA ILE A 25 -7.23 2.83 -4.84
C ILE A 25 -8.00 1.67 -4.21
N TYR A 26 -7.43 1.08 -3.17
CA TYR A 26 -7.98 -0.10 -2.50
C TYR A 26 -8.11 0.13 -1.01
N LEU A 27 -9.22 -0.32 -0.43
CA LEU A 27 -9.32 -0.50 1.02
C LEU A 27 -8.37 -1.60 1.48
N MET A 28 -7.56 -1.31 2.50
CA MET A 28 -6.83 -2.33 3.25
C MET A 28 -7.79 -2.94 4.28
N LYS A 29 -8.19 -4.20 4.06
CA LYS A 29 -9.09 -4.89 4.99
C LYS A 29 -8.36 -5.18 6.29
N ASP A 30 -9.06 -5.01 7.41
CA ASP A 30 -8.61 -5.34 8.77
C ASP A 30 -7.33 -4.60 9.18
N GLN A 31 -7.16 -3.36 8.70
CA GLN A 31 -5.95 -2.60 8.97
C GLN A 31 -5.97 -2.02 10.41
N PRO A 32 -5.01 -2.40 11.30
CA PRO A 32 -4.96 -1.88 12.66
C PRO A 32 -4.71 -0.37 12.79
N HIS A 33 -4.25 0.32 11.74
CA HIS A 33 -4.08 1.77 11.80
C HIS A 33 -5.41 2.53 11.73
N ALA A 34 -6.31 2.11 10.84
CA ALA A 34 -7.65 2.68 10.70
C ALA A 34 -8.52 1.75 9.84
N GLU A 35 -9.81 1.65 10.17
CA GLU A 35 -10.80 0.86 9.41
C GLU A 35 -10.87 1.29 7.93
N GLY A 36 -10.70 2.58 7.66
CA GLY A 36 -10.77 3.17 6.32
C GLY A 36 -9.42 3.35 5.62
N LEU A 37 -8.33 2.72 6.07
CA LEU A 37 -7.02 2.97 5.46
C LEU A 37 -6.96 2.46 4.02
N LEU A 38 -6.54 3.33 3.10
CA LEU A 38 -6.44 3.03 1.68
C LEU A 38 -4.97 2.85 1.25
N MET A 39 -4.75 1.99 0.24
CA MET A 39 -3.52 1.93 -0.54
C MET A 39 -3.77 2.34 -1.99
N MET A 40 -2.74 2.92 -2.59
CA MET A 40 -2.78 3.49 -3.93
C MET A 40 -1.78 2.77 -4.82
N TYR A 41 -2.24 2.12 -5.88
CA TYR A 41 -1.43 1.30 -6.76
C TYR A 41 -1.41 1.86 -8.18
N LEU A 42 -0.22 1.96 -8.77
CA LEU A 42 0.02 2.36 -10.14
C LEU A 42 0.48 1.13 -10.93
N PRO A 43 -0.41 0.43 -11.67
CA PRO A 43 -0.08 -0.85 -12.29
C PRO A 43 1.06 -0.76 -13.31
N LYS A 44 1.08 0.29 -14.13
CA LYS A 44 2.09 0.51 -15.17
C LYS A 44 3.52 0.58 -14.63
N SER A 45 3.69 1.16 -13.44
CA SER A 45 5.00 1.33 -12.80
C SER A 45 5.24 0.35 -11.65
N LYS A 46 4.27 -0.52 -11.35
CA LYS A 46 4.31 -1.48 -10.22
C LYS A 46 4.62 -0.80 -8.89
N LEU A 47 4.15 0.44 -8.71
CA LEU A 47 4.35 1.22 -7.50
C LEU A 47 3.11 1.17 -6.61
N LEU A 48 3.31 0.94 -5.32
CA LEU A 48 2.25 1.04 -4.32
C LEU A 48 2.61 2.10 -3.29
N MET A 49 1.72 3.07 -3.08
CA MET A 49 1.79 4.04 -2.00
C MET A 49 1.00 3.55 -0.79
N GLN A 50 1.63 3.66 0.39
CA GLN A 50 1.04 3.36 1.69
C GLN A 50 1.33 4.50 2.67
N ALA A 51 0.41 4.75 3.60
CA ALA A 51 0.53 5.81 4.60
C ALA A 51 1.32 5.34 5.83
N ASP A 52 0.72 4.44 6.61
CA ASP A 52 1.21 3.98 7.91
C ASP A 52 1.06 2.46 8.09
N ALA A 53 1.13 1.73 6.97
CA ALA A 53 1.01 0.28 6.90
C ALA A 53 2.36 -0.45 6.79
N TYR A 54 3.50 0.26 6.83
CA TYR A 54 4.83 -0.35 6.80
C TYR A 54 5.74 0.17 7.92
N ILE A 55 6.24 -0.76 8.73
CA ILE A 55 7.15 -0.56 9.86
C ILE A 55 8.22 -1.68 9.82
N PRO A 56 9.52 -1.40 9.98
CA PRO A 56 10.13 -0.11 10.35
C PRO A 56 10.17 0.92 9.21
N ARG A 57 10.30 2.21 9.55
CA ARG A 57 10.49 3.28 8.56
C ARG A 57 11.78 3.06 7.74
N PRO A 58 11.91 3.60 6.52
CA PRO A 58 13.11 3.45 5.70
C PRO A 58 14.36 3.90 6.44
N GLY A 59 15.39 3.06 6.43
CA GLY A 59 16.64 3.31 7.12
C GLY A 59 16.65 3.00 8.62
N ALA A 60 15.51 2.65 9.23
CA ALA A 60 15.48 2.14 10.59
C ALA A 60 15.82 0.62 10.62
N PRO A 61 16.42 0.12 11.71
CA PRO A 61 16.74 -1.29 11.84
C PRO A 61 15.47 -2.17 11.79
N PRO A 62 15.59 -3.44 11.33
CA PRO A 62 14.50 -4.39 11.38
C PRO A 62 13.89 -4.53 12.78
N LEU A 63 12.58 -4.75 12.85
CA LEU A 63 11.92 -5.12 14.10
C LEU A 63 12.25 -6.58 14.47
N PRO A 64 12.29 -6.93 15.77
CA PRO A 64 12.55 -8.30 16.20
C PRO A 64 11.41 -9.27 15.83
N ILE A 65 10.19 -8.75 15.62
CA ILE A 65 9.00 -9.48 15.22
C ILE A 65 8.30 -8.67 14.11
N PRO A 66 7.76 -9.31 13.05
CA PRO A 66 6.99 -8.61 12.03
C PRO A 66 5.86 -7.77 12.61
N SER A 67 5.74 -6.54 12.13
CA SER A 67 4.67 -5.63 12.53
C SER A 67 3.31 -6.14 12.03
N PRO A 68 2.23 -6.07 12.85
CA PRO A 68 0.87 -6.41 12.40
C PRO A 68 0.40 -5.48 11.26
N TYR A 69 0.91 -4.24 11.20
CA TYR A 69 0.64 -3.30 10.12
C TYR A 69 1.27 -3.79 8.80
N THR A 70 2.55 -4.17 8.84
CA THR A 70 3.33 -4.63 7.68
C THR A 70 2.82 -5.98 7.15
N THR A 71 2.51 -6.91 8.04
CA THR A 71 1.93 -8.21 7.66
C THR A 71 0.58 -8.04 6.98
N ASN A 72 -0.31 -7.21 7.54
CA ASN A 72 -1.60 -6.89 6.93
C ASN A 72 -1.46 -6.19 5.56
N LEU A 73 -0.48 -5.30 5.37
CA LEU A 73 -0.20 -4.69 4.06
C LEU A 73 0.11 -5.77 3.03
N VAL A 74 1.00 -6.71 3.37
CA VAL A 74 1.36 -7.81 2.48
C VAL A 74 0.17 -8.72 2.20
N ASP A 75 -0.63 -9.06 3.22
CA ASP A 75 -1.81 -9.89 3.05
C ASP A 75 -2.85 -9.25 2.12
N ASN A 76 -3.03 -7.93 2.20
CA ASN A 76 -3.90 -7.18 1.29
C ASN A 76 -3.36 -7.15 -0.16
N ILE A 77 -2.04 -6.97 -0.33
CA ILE A 77 -1.39 -7.04 -1.65
C ILE A 77 -1.57 -8.43 -2.26
N THR A 78 -1.34 -9.50 -1.48
CA THR A 78 -1.52 -10.89 -1.91
C THR A 78 -2.97 -11.21 -2.25
N ARG A 79 -3.92 -10.83 -1.39
CA ARG A 79 -5.37 -11.02 -1.58
C ARG A 79 -5.85 -10.40 -2.90
N LEU A 80 -5.32 -9.23 -3.25
CA LEU A 80 -5.66 -8.48 -4.46
C LEU A 80 -4.80 -8.88 -5.67
N ARG A 81 -3.80 -9.74 -5.49
CA ARG A 81 -2.88 -10.20 -6.53
C ARG A 81 -2.19 -9.03 -7.27
N LEU A 82 -1.77 -8.02 -6.52
CA LEU A 82 -1.09 -6.86 -7.10
C LEU A 82 0.38 -7.20 -7.38
N ASP A 83 0.85 -6.86 -8.57
CA ASP A 83 2.24 -7.03 -9.01
C ASP A 83 3.09 -5.83 -8.58
N VAL A 84 3.44 -5.79 -7.29
CA VAL A 84 4.17 -4.67 -6.68
C VAL A 84 5.68 -4.89 -6.77
N ALA A 85 6.39 -3.94 -7.38
CA ALA A 85 7.85 -3.92 -7.40
C ALA A 85 8.42 -3.05 -6.27
N ARG A 86 7.73 -1.95 -5.92
CA ARG A 86 8.23 -0.97 -4.94
C ARG A 86 7.10 -0.35 -4.14
N VAL A 87 7.36 -0.15 -2.85
CA VAL A 87 6.46 0.53 -1.92
C VAL A 87 7.00 1.92 -1.62
N VAL A 88 6.16 2.93 -1.83
CA VAL A 88 6.40 4.35 -1.53
C VAL A 88 5.63 4.73 -0.28
N GLN A 89 6.25 5.56 0.56
CA GLN A 89 5.78 5.82 1.92
C GLN A 89 5.48 7.30 2.05
N ILE A 90 4.32 7.66 2.61
CA ILE A 90 3.96 9.09 2.72
C ILE A 90 4.89 9.84 3.69
N HIS A 91 5.45 9.14 4.68
CA HIS A 91 6.39 9.70 5.66
C HIS A 91 7.84 9.66 5.17
N GLY A 92 8.04 9.61 3.85
CA GLY A 92 9.34 9.70 3.21
C GLY A 92 9.99 8.33 2.93
N GLY A 93 10.71 8.28 1.81
CA GLY A 93 11.44 7.10 1.38
C GLY A 93 10.60 6.06 0.65
N SER A 94 11.25 4.94 0.38
CA SER A 94 10.70 3.85 -0.41
C SER A 94 11.52 2.58 -0.23
N SER A 95 10.89 1.43 -0.38
CA SER A 95 11.56 0.13 -0.32
C SER A 95 11.19 -0.73 -1.53
N PRO A 96 12.12 -1.53 -2.07
CA PRO A 96 11.78 -2.68 -2.89
C PRO A 96 10.73 -3.54 -2.18
N TYR A 97 9.79 -4.12 -2.93
CA TYR A 97 8.76 -4.96 -2.31
C TYR A 97 9.34 -6.20 -1.60
N SER A 98 10.49 -6.69 -2.04
CA SER A 98 11.25 -7.76 -1.36
C SER A 98 11.66 -7.42 0.08
N GLU A 99 11.99 -6.16 0.38
CA GLU A 99 12.27 -5.72 1.75
C GLU A 99 11.00 -5.72 2.59
N VAL A 100 9.88 -5.28 2.00
CA VAL A 100 8.57 -5.29 2.68
C VAL A 100 8.14 -6.72 3.00
N LEU A 101 8.37 -7.67 2.07
CA LEU A 101 8.15 -9.10 2.32
C LEU A 101 9.02 -9.62 3.46
N THR A 102 10.31 -9.29 3.45
CA THR A 102 11.25 -9.67 4.52
C THR A 102 10.79 -9.13 5.88
N ALA A 103 10.39 -7.85 5.94
CA ALA A 103 9.88 -7.22 7.16
C ALA A 103 8.54 -7.80 7.62
N ALA A 104 7.74 -8.35 6.71
CA ALA A 104 6.53 -9.11 7.02
C ALA A 104 6.81 -10.57 7.41
N GLY A 105 8.08 -11.01 7.45
CA GLY A 105 8.45 -12.40 7.70
C GLY A 105 8.04 -13.35 6.56
N ARG A 106 7.90 -12.85 5.33
CA ARG A 106 7.58 -13.64 4.14
C ARG A 106 8.82 -13.91 3.31
N SER A 107 8.92 -15.12 2.75
CA SER A 107 9.99 -15.47 1.82
C SER A 107 9.79 -14.77 0.48
N VAL A 108 10.87 -14.23 -0.08
CA VAL A 108 10.89 -13.78 -1.48
C VAL A 108 10.97 -15.04 -2.35
N SER A 109 9.91 -15.37 -3.07
CA SER A 109 9.95 -16.47 -4.03
C SER A 109 10.88 -16.10 -5.18
N THR A 110 12.04 -16.76 -5.26
CA THR A 110 12.90 -16.75 -6.44
C THR A 110 12.32 -17.73 -7.45
N ASN A 111 11.72 -17.22 -8.52
CA ASN A 111 11.52 -18.02 -9.73
C ASN A 111 12.85 -18.14 -10.48
#